data_AF-A0A5R9Q8Z5-F1
#
_entry.id   AF-A0A5R9Q8Z5-F1
#
_cell.length_a   1.000
_cell.length_b   1.000
_cell.length_c   1.000
_cell.angle_alpha   90.00
_cell.angle_beta   90.00
_cell.angle_gamma   90.00
#
_symmetry.space_group_name_H-M   'P 1'
#
loop_
_entity.id
_entity.type
_entity.pdbx_description
1 polymer ?
#
loop_
_entity_poly.entity_id
_entity_poly.type
_entity_poly.pdbx_seq_one_letter_code
_entity_poly.pdbx_strand_id
1 'polypeptide(L)'
;MKLLRVFVCALALLSAHSKADTLKVMAYNIMQLNVQDWDQANRAERLPNVISQLNDSPDVILTSEAFSKESEAALAQLAQLYPYQTPNVGQDCSGTGWQSLTGNCSNSPFVIRGGVVILSKYPIITQKAHVFNNSLTDSWDYLANKGFAYVEIEKHGKRYHLIGTHLQATHDGDTEAEHIVRMGQLQEIQDFIQSEQIPTSEPVIIGGDMNVEWSKQSEITDMLEVVRSRLIFNTPEVGSYSAKHNWFTKANAYYFDYSLEYNDTLDYVLWHADHKQPTNTPEMLVRYPKTERDFYWRYLRGNWNLPSGRYYHDGYYNELSDHYPVQVNFEF
;
A
#
# COMPACT_ATOMS: atom_id res chain seq x y z
N MET A 1 -27.65 -33.25 37.09
CA MET A 1 -27.55 -32.30 35.96
C MET A 1 -26.89 -30.99 36.38
N LYS A 2 -25.56 -30.91 36.47
CA LYS A 2 -24.81 -29.66 36.76
C LYS A 2 -23.39 -29.66 36.16
N LEU A 3 -23.20 -30.19 34.95
CA LEU A 3 -21.88 -30.22 34.30
C LEU A 3 -21.84 -29.69 32.85
N LEU A 4 -22.88 -28.99 32.38
CA LEU A 4 -22.94 -28.54 30.98
C LEU A 4 -22.72 -27.04 30.75
N ARG A 5 -22.39 -26.24 31.78
CA ARG A 5 -22.25 -24.77 31.65
C ARG A 5 -20.82 -24.24 31.68
N VAL A 6 -19.81 -25.05 31.99
CA VAL A 6 -18.42 -24.59 32.09
C VAL A 6 -17.66 -24.71 30.76
N PHE A 7 -18.04 -25.64 29.88
CA PHE A 7 -17.33 -25.87 28.61
C PHE A 7 -17.58 -24.80 27.53
N VAL A 8 -18.75 -24.15 27.52
CA VAL A 8 -19.09 -23.14 26.49
C VAL A 8 -18.36 -21.81 26.72
N CYS A 9 -18.11 -21.43 27.98
CA CYS A 9 -17.33 -20.22 28.30
C CYS A 9 -15.85 -20.34 27.94
N ALA A 10 -15.23 -21.52 28.14
CA ALA A 10 -13.82 -21.73 27.85
C ALA A 10 -13.52 -21.70 26.33
N LEU A 11 -14.38 -22.30 25.51
CA LEU A 11 -14.27 -22.26 24.04
C LEU A 11 -14.47 -20.84 23.47
N ALA A 12 -15.41 -20.06 24.02
CA ALA A 12 -15.61 -18.68 23.62
C ALA A 12 -14.40 -17.79 23.98
N LEU A 13 -13.83 -17.96 25.18
CA LEU A 13 -12.63 -17.24 25.63
C LEU A 13 -11.38 -17.62 24.81
N LEU A 14 -11.19 -18.90 24.48
CA LEU A 14 -10.10 -19.36 23.61
C LEU A 14 -10.20 -18.80 22.18
N SER A 15 -11.41 -18.74 21.61
CA SER A 15 -11.64 -18.17 20.27
C SER A 15 -11.50 -16.65 20.20
N ALA A 16 -11.77 -15.94 21.31
CA ALA A 16 -11.57 -14.51 21.42
C ALA A 16 -10.08 -14.17 21.59
N HIS A 17 -9.33 -14.96 22.37
CA HIS A 17 -7.88 -14.86 22.48
C HIS A 17 -7.19 -15.14 21.14
N SER A 18 -7.62 -16.17 20.39
CA SER A 18 -6.99 -16.49 19.11
C SER A 18 -7.20 -15.39 18.05
N LYS A 19 -8.32 -14.64 18.09
CA LYS A 19 -8.55 -13.50 17.19
C LYS A 19 -7.82 -12.22 17.62
N ALA A 20 -7.50 -12.09 18.91
CA ALA A 20 -6.77 -10.95 19.45
C ALA A 20 -5.32 -10.89 18.95
N ASP A 21 -4.78 -12.02 18.47
CA ASP A 21 -3.36 -12.18 18.14
C ASP A 21 -3.11 -12.07 16.63
N THR A 22 -4.17 -11.93 15.84
CA THR A 22 -4.07 -11.82 14.38
C THR A 22 -4.00 -10.37 13.93
N LEU A 23 -3.32 -10.08 12.83
CA LEU A 23 -3.41 -8.79 12.14
C LEU A 23 -3.36 -9.03 10.62
N LYS A 24 -4.36 -8.53 9.90
CA LYS A 24 -4.38 -8.57 8.44
C LYS A 24 -4.01 -7.20 7.88
N VAL A 25 -2.92 -7.11 7.13
CA VAL A 25 -2.44 -5.84 6.58
C VAL A 25 -2.40 -5.93 5.07
N MET A 26 -3.05 -4.98 4.42
CA MET A 26 -3.04 -4.82 2.96
C MET A 26 -2.25 -3.56 2.59
N ALA A 27 -1.40 -3.65 1.58
CA ALA A 27 -0.85 -2.48 0.89
C ALA A 27 -1.56 -2.34 -0.46
N TYR A 28 -2.00 -1.13 -0.79
CA TYR A 28 -2.73 -0.88 -2.04
C TYR A 28 -2.42 0.48 -2.65
N ASN A 29 -1.64 0.50 -3.73
CA ASN A 29 -1.59 1.66 -4.62
C ASN A 29 -2.92 1.77 -5.41
N ILE A 30 -3.69 2.83 -5.15
CA ILE A 30 -5.03 3.04 -5.73
C ILE A 30 -5.01 3.88 -7.01
N MET A 31 -3.83 4.33 -7.43
CA MET A 31 -3.57 5.10 -8.64
C MET A 31 -4.55 6.26 -8.87
N GLN A 32 -4.78 7.07 -7.84
CA GLN A 32 -5.69 8.20 -7.87
C GLN A 32 -4.93 9.51 -8.09
N LEU A 33 -4.33 9.61 -9.28
CA LEU A 33 -3.50 10.72 -9.72
C LEU A 33 -4.27 12.04 -9.85
N ASN A 34 -3.57 13.17 -9.63
CA ASN A 34 -4.08 14.53 -9.90
C ASN A 34 -3.88 15.00 -11.34
N VAL A 35 -3.23 14.17 -12.16
CA VAL A 35 -2.85 14.50 -13.54
C VAL A 35 -3.41 13.47 -14.48
N GLN A 36 -3.67 13.90 -15.72
CA GLN A 36 -4.20 13.09 -16.81
C GLN A 36 -5.60 12.50 -16.52
N ASP A 37 -6.35 12.18 -17.57
CA ASP A 37 -7.67 11.57 -17.42
C ASP A 37 -7.54 10.04 -17.53
N TRP A 38 -7.37 9.41 -16.38
CA TRP A 38 -7.31 7.97 -16.20
C TRP A 38 -8.56 7.44 -15.49
N ASP A 39 -9.69 8.10 -15.76
CA ASP A 39 -11.01 7.77 -15.23
C ASP A 39 -11.07 7.65 -13.69
N GLN A 40 -10.31 8.52 -13.01
CA GLN A 40 -10.16 8.56 -11.55
C GLN A 40 -11.50 8.50 -10.83
N ALA A 41 -12.47 9.29 -11.31
CA ALA A 41 -13.80 9.41 -10.70
C ALA A 41 -14.58 8.09 -10.71
N ASN A 42 -14.64 7.37 -11.85
CA ASN A 42 -15.35 6.10 -11.91
C ASN A 42 -14.67 5.02 -11.07
N ARG A 43 -13.32 4.99 -11.05
CA ARG A 43 -12.55 4.05 -10.20
C ARG A 43 -12.77 4.33 -8.72
N ALA A 44 -12.67 5.61 -8.31
CA ALA A 44 -12.88 6.02 -6.93
C ALA A 44 -14.31 5.73 -6.43
N GLU A 45 -15.33 5.97 -7.27
CA GLU A 45 -16.73 5.66 -6.94
C GLU A 45 -16.95 4.17 -6.61
N ARG A 46 -16.22 3.28 -7.27
CA ARG A 46 -16.38 1.82 -7.14
C ARG A 46 -15.50 1.21 -6.05
N LEU A 47 -14.41 1.90 -5.68
CA LEU A 47 -13.44 1.42 -4.69
C LEU A 47 -14.09 1.03 -3.35
N PRO A 48 -14.97 1.83 -2.71
CA PRO A 48 -15.56 1.47 -1.42
C PRO A 48 -16.35 0.16 -1.47
N ASN A 49 -17.14 -0.04 -2.53
CA ASN A 49 -17.94 -1.26 -2.69
C ASN A 49 -17.04 -2.48 -2.83
N VAL A 50 -16.02 -2.43 -3.70
CA VAL A 50 -15.11 -3.56 -3.91
C VAL A 50 -14.34 -3.92 -2.64
N ILE A 51 -13.84 -2.94 -1.89
CA ILE A 51 -13.17 -3.18 -0.61
C ILE A 51 -14.13 -3.77 0.44
N SER A 52 -15.40 -3.34 0.44
CA SER A 52 -16.42 -3.88 1.36
C SER A 52 -16.77 -5.35 1.13
N GLN A 53 -16.58 -5.83 -0.11
CA GLN A 53 -16.92 -7.19 -0.54
C GLN A 53 -15.74 -8.16 -0.45
N LEU A 54 -14.57 -7.73 0.01
CA LEU A 54 -13.41 -8.61 0.18
C LEU A 54 -13.71 -9.73 1.19
N ASN A 55 -13.68 -10.98 0.71
CA ASN A 55 -13.85 -12.17 1.57
C ASN A 55 -12.79 -12.25 2.69
N ASP A 56 -11.55 -11.88 2.39
CA ASP A 56 -10.44 -11.81 3.35
C ASP A 56 -10.13 -10.36 3.74
N SER A 57 -11.16 -9.65 4.21
CA SER A 57 -11.09 -8.21 4.51
C SER A 57 -9.95 -7.85 5.48
N PRO A 58 -9.05 -6.91 5.11
CA PRO A 58 -7.90 -6.54 5.95
C PRO A 58 -8.33 -5.77 7.20
N ASP A 59 -7.50 -5.78 8.24
CA ASP A 59 -7.69 -4.98 9.44
C ASP A 59 -7.19 -3.54 9.24
N VAL A 60 -6.10 -3.40 8.49
CA VAL A 60 -5.47 -2.12 8.13
C VAL A 60 -5.13 -2.13 6.64
N ILE A 61 -5.39 -1.01 5.97
CA ILE A 61 -5.00 -0.76 4.57
C ILE A 61 -3.99 0.38 4.54
N LEU A 62 -2.81 0.13 4.00
CA LEU A 62 -1.76 1.08 3.70
C LEU A 62 -1.93 1.52 2.25
N THR A 63 -2.55 2.68 2.02
CA THR A 63 -2.83 3.15 0.66
C THR A 63 -1.73 4.06 0.14
N SER A 64 -1.45 3.95 -1.16
CA SER A 64 -0.55 4.83 -1.90
C SER A 64 -1.29 5.46 -3.08
N GLU A 65 -0.79 6.60 -3.55
CA GLU A 65 -1.36 7.41 -4.65
C GLU A 65 -2.80 7.92 -4.45
N ALA A 66 -3.21 8.19 -3.22
CA ALA A 66 -4.44 8.91 -2.91
C ALA A 66 -4.28 10.43 -3.16
N PHE A 67 -3.96 10.85 -4.37
CA PHE A 67 -3.65 12.26 -4.65
C PHE A 67 -4.88 13.13 -4.90
N SER A 68 -5.94 12.53 -5.48
CA SER A 68 -7.13 13.22 -6.00
C SER A 68 -8.23 13.48 -4.98
N LYS A 69 -9.08 14.48 -5.26
CA LYS A 69 -10.32 14.72 -4.48
C LYS A 69 -11.28 13.53 -4.58
N GLU A 70 -11.26 12.81 -5.69
CA GLU A 70 -12.02 11.58 -5.91
C GLU A 70 -11.58 10.51 -4.91
N SER A 71 -10.26 10.36 -4.69
CA SER A 71 -9.74 9.45 -3.65
C SER A 71 -10.16 9.87 -2.25
N GLU A 72 -10.11 11.16 -1.91
CA GLU A 72 -10.59 11.65 -0.61
C GLU A 72 -12.06 11.27 -0.38
N ALA A 73 -12.92 11.44 -1.39
CA ALA A 73 -14.32 11.06 -1.31
C ALA A 73 -14.53 9.55 -1.16
N ALA A 74 -13.74 8.73 -1.86
CA ALA A 74 -13.78 7.26 -1.74
C ALA A 74 -13.32 6.79 -0.35
N LEU A 75 -12.20 7.32 0.14
CA LEU A 75 -11.67 6.99 1.47
C LEU A 75 -12.64 7.43 2.59
N ALA A 76 -13.29 8.60 2.43
CA ALA A 76 -14.33 9.05 3.35
C ALA A 76 -15.54 8.09 3.39
N GLN A 77 -15.97 7.52 2.25
CA GLN A 77 -17.02 6.50 2.24
C GLN A 77 -16.57 5.20 2.94
N LEU A 78 -15.29 4.84 2.80
CA LEU A 78 -14.70 3.70 3.49
C LEU A 78 -14.64 3.86 5.01
N ALA A 79 -14.89 5.06 5.56
CA ALA A 79 -14.96 5.27 7.01
C ALA A 79 -16.07 4.45 7.69
N GLN A 80 -17.07 3.97 6.94
CA GLN A 80 -18.06 3.01 7.46
C GLN A 80 -17.44 1.66 7.87
N LEU A 81 -16.33 1.28 7.24
CA LEU A 81 -15.60 0.03 7.51
C LEU A 81 -14.29 0.27 8.27
N TYR A 82 -13.59 1.34 7.92
CA TYR A 82 -12.29 1.76 8.48
C TYR A 82 -12.44 3.16 9.08
N PRO A 83 -13.07 3.29 10.26
CA PRO A 83 -13.42 4.59 10.83
C PRO A 83 -12.22 5.40 11.33
N TYR A 84 -11.05 4.78 11.47
CA TYR A 84 -9.83 5.45 11.90
C TYR A 84 -8.92 5.61 10.69
N GLN A 85 -8.73 6.86 10.25
CA GLN A 85 -7.95 7.18 9.05
C GLN A 85 -6.98 8.31 9.36
N THR A 86 -5.76 8.20 8.84
CA THR A 86 -4.80 9.30 8.95
C THR A 86 -5.15 10.42 7.96
N PRO A 87 -4.63 11.64 8.15
CA PRO A 87 -4.51 12.59 7.05
C PRO A 87 -3.64 12.01 5.93
N ASN A 88 -3.64 12.67 4.79
CA ASN A 88 -2.72 12.36 3.71
C ASN A 88 -1.34 12.97 4.00
N VAL A 89 -0.28 12.17 3.86
CA VAL A 89 1.11 12.61 4.12
C VAL A 89 1.43 13.83 3.26
N GLY A 90 1.98 14.88 3.88
CA GLY A 90 2.39 16.08 3.15
C GLY A 90 1.26 16.87 2.49
N GLN A 91 -0.01 16.65 2.88
CA GLN A 91 -1.12 17.49 2.43
C GLN A 91 -1.03 18.92 2.98
N ASP A 92 -0.56 19.05 4.22
CA ASP A 92 -0.35 20.34 4.89
C ASP A 92 0.89 20.24 5.79
N CYS A 93 1.90 21.06 5.49
CA CYS A 93 3.15 21.08 6.24
C CYS A 93 3.05 21.76 7.61
N SER A 94 1.87 22.29 7.99
CA SER A 94 1.61 22.65 9.39
C SER A 94 1.57 21.42 10.31
N GLY A 95 1.37 20.23 9.74
CA GLY A 95 1.20 18.99 10.50
C GLY A 95 -0.18 18.82 11.10
N THR A 96 -1.18 19.60 10.69
CA THR A 96 -2.57 19.47 11.20
C THR A 96 -3.07 18.03 11.05
N GLY A 97 -3.57 17.47 12.16
CA GLY A 97 -4.02 16.08 12.23
C GLY A 97 -2.90 15.08 12.51
N TRP A 98 -1.62 15.47 12.49
CA TRP A 98 -0.50 14.64 12.90
C TRP A 98 -0.02 15.03 14.30
N GLN A 99 0.42 14.06 15.10
CA GLN A 99 1.12 14.38 16.35
C GLN A 99 2.55 14.86 16.09
N SER A 100 3.13 14.44 14.97
CA SER A 100 4.42 14.91 14.47
C SER A 100 4.46 14.77 12.95
N LEU A 101 4.92 15.81 12.26
CA LEU A 101 5.27 15.81 10.85
C LEU A 101 6.71 16.30 10.74
N THR A 102 7.59 15.48 10.17
CA THR A 102 9.02 15.78 10.05
C THR A 102 9.50 15.64 8.60
N GLY A 103 10.78 15.96 8.37
CA GLY A 103 11.40 15.86 7.05
C GLY A 103 11.12 17.07 6.14
N ASN A 104 11.28 16.89 4.83
CA ASN A 104 11.33 17.98 3.84
C ASN A 104 9.96 18.35 3.25
N CYS A 105 8.99 18.66 4.11
CA CYS A 105 7.64 19.02 3.66
C CYS A 105 7.60 20.43 3.03
N SER A 106 6.96 20.56 1.86
CA SER A 106 6.75 21.83 1.16
C SER A 106 5.27 22.18 0.95
N ASN A 107 4.88 23.40 1.32
CA ASN A 107 3.56 24.00 1.00
C ASN A 107 3.57 24.78 -0.32
N SER A 108 4.59 24.59 -1.16
CA SER A 108 4.66 25.20 -2.49
C SER A 108 3.44 24.78 -3.33
N PRO A 109 2.80 25.68 -4.10
CA PRO A 109 1.68 25.33 -4.97
C PRO A 109 2.06 24.38 -6.12
N PHE A 110 3.36 24.17 -6.34
CA PHE A 110 3.90 23.23 -7.34
C PHE A 110 4.23 21.86 -6.77
N VAL A 111 4.09 21.67 -5.44
CA VAL A 111 4.33 20.39 -4.77
C VAL A 111 2.99 19.79 -4.39
N ILE A 112 2.74 18.57 -4.86
CA ILE A 112 1.54 17.83 -4.47
C ILE A 112 1.75 17.08 -3.14
N ARG A 113 0.67 16.67 -2.50
CA ARG A 113 0.70 15.77 -1.34
C ARG A 113 1.38 14.43 -1.67
N GLY A 114 1.78 13.68 -0.65
CA GLY A 114 2.49 12.39 -0.78
C GLY A 114 1.63 11.20 -1.19
N GLY A 115 0.30 11.29 -1.04
CA GLY A 115 -0.61 10.25 -1.52
C GLY A 115 -0.72 9.02 -0.62
N VAL A 116 -0.08 9.05 0.56
CA VAL A 116 -0.12 7.96 1.54
C VAL A 116 -1.19 8.25 2.59
N VAL A 117 -2.10 7.28 2.80
CA VAL A 117 -3.13 7.30 3.84
C VAL A 117 -3.24 5.91 4.46
N ILE A 118 -3.32 5.82 5.80
CA ILE A 118 -3.58 4.55 6.49
C ILE A 118 -5.03 4.51 6.95
N LEU A 119 -5.73 3.43 6.61
CA LEU A 119 -7.10 3.13 7.02
C LEU A 119 -7.10 1.96 8.01
N SER A 120 -7.74 2.10 9.16
CA SER A 120 -7.78 1.07 10.20
C SER A 120 -9.20 0.82 10.70
N LYS A 121 -9.52 -0.46 10.93
CA LYS A 121 -10.74 -0.87 11.66
C LYS A 121 -10.64 -0.57 13.16
N TYR A 122 -9.43 -0.39 13.68
CA TYR A 122 -9.13 -0.26 15.10
C TYR A 122 -8.58 1.13 15.44
N PRO A 123 -8.80 1.62 16.67
CA PRO A 123 -8.37 2.95 17.10
C PRO A 123 -6.89 3.22 16.80
N ILE A 124 -6.62 4.37 16.17
CA ILE A 124 -5.27 4.93 16.04
C ILE A 124 -4.99 5.76 17.29
N ILE A 125 -3.89 5.44 17.95
CA ILE A 125 -3.49 5.97 19.25
C ILE A 125 -2.40 7.02 19.05
N THR A 126 -1.46 6.66 18.18
CA THR A 126 -0.38 7.53 17.73
C THR A 126 -0.42 7.60 16.22
N GLN A 127 -0.32 8.80 15.65
CA GLN A 127 -0.13 8.99 14.21
C GLN A 127 0.87 10.09 13.92
N LYS A 128 1.91 9.73 13.16
CA LYS A 128 3.02 10.61 12.78
C LYS A 128 3.28 10.45 11.28
N ALA A 129 3.92 11.44 10.68
CA ALA A 129 4.33 11.38 9.30
C ALA A 129 5.74 11.94 9.11
N HIS A 130 6.36 11.53 8.02
CA HIS A 130 7.66 12.03 7.59
C HIS A 130 7.65 12.20 6.08
N VAL A 131 8.04 13.37 5.58
CA VAL A 131 8.27 13.61 4.16
C VAL A 131 9.75 13.39 3.88
N PHE A 132 10.09 12.48 2.97
CA PHE A 132 11.47 12.08 2.74
C PHE A 132 12.37 13.27 2.40
N ASN A 133 13.59 13.23 2.91
CA ASN A 133 14.65 14.15 2.50
C ASN A 133 15.31 13.68 1.20
N ASN A 134 15.31 12.36 0.94
CA ASN A 134 15.81 11.78 -0.29
C ASN A 134 14.73 11.74 -1.39
N SER A 135 15.02 12.34 -2.52
CA SER A 135 14.23 12.27 -3.77
C SER A 135 15.16 12.49 -4.96
N LEU A 136 14.81 11.91 -6.12
CA LEU A 136 15.56 12.14 -7.34
C LEU A 136 15.25 13.54 -7.88
N THR A 137 16.22 14.44 -7.92
CA THR A 137 16.05 15.79 -8.50
C THR A 137 15.56 15.70 -9.95
N ASP A 138 14.73 16.66 -10.36
CA ASP A 138 14.11 16.73 -11.71
C ASP A 138 13.11 15.62 -12.03
N SER A 139 12.68 14.83 -11.05
CA SER A 139 11.58 13.86 -11.18
C SER A 139 10.21 14.44 -10.79
N TRP A 140 9.13 13.76 -11.20
CA TRP A 140 7.78 14.06 -10.68
C TRP A 140 7.68 13.81 -9.17
N ASP A 141 8.43 12.83 -8.67
CA ASP A 141 8.50 12.51 -7.24
C ASP A 141 9.13 13.64 -6.42
N TYR A 142 10.08 14.40 -6.98
CA TYR A 142 10.62 15.61 -6.36
C TYR A 142 9.56 16.71 -6.16
N LEU A 143 8.51 16.69 -6.99
CA LEU A 143 7.37 17.62 -6.92
C LEU A 143 6.20 17.03 -6.12
N ALA A 144 6.43 15.99 -5.33
CA ALA A 144 5.47 15.43 -4.40
C ALA A 144 6.09 15.35 -2.99
N ASN A 145 5.30 15.63 -1.96
CA ASN A 145 5.69 15.39 -0.56
C ASN A 145 5.67 13.87 -0.24
N LYS A 146 6.37 13.04 -1.03
CA LYS A 146 6.52 11.60 -0.81
C LYS A 146 7.17 11.33 0.54
N GLY A 147 6.75 10.25 1.18
CA GLY A 147 7.05 10.01 2.58
C GLY A 147 6.33 8.78 3.11
N PHE A 148 6.32 8.67 4.44
CA PHE A 148 5.59 7.62 5.13
C PHE A 148 4.66 8.18 6.21
N ALA A 149 3.58 7.44 6.45
CA ALA A 149 2.74 7.57 7.62
C ALA A 149 3.07 6.44 8.60
N TYR A 150 3.16 6.78 9.89
CA TYR A 150 3.25 5.82 10.98
C TYR A 150 1.98 5.89 11.82
N VAL A 151 1.44 4.72 12.17
CA VAL A 151 0.38 4.60 13.17
C VAL A 151 0.73 3.55 14.22
N GLU A 152 0.37 3.84 15.46
CA GLU A 152 0.19 2.84 16.50
C GLU A 152 -1.32 2.61 16.65
N ILE A 153 -1.78 1.37 16.47
CA ILE A 153 -3.18 1.01 16.67
C ILE A 153 -3.34 0.10 17.90
N GLU A 154 -4.53 0.15 18.50
CA GLU A 154 -4.91 -0.79 19.56
C GLU A 154 -5.99 -1.77 19.06
N LYS A 155 -5.62 -3.05 18.90
CA LYS A 155 -6.56 -4.13 18.58
C LYS A 155 -6.67 -5.07 19.78
N HIS A 156 -7.84 -5.13 20.40
CA HIS A 156 -8.14 -5.99 21.54
C HIS A 156 -7.12 -5.87 22.71
N GLY A 157 -6.66 -4.65 23.00
CA GLY A 157 -5.69 -4.38 24.06
C GLY A 157 -4.22 -4.67 23.69
N LYS A 158 -3.92 -5.02 22.43
CA LYS A 158 -2.56 -5.17 21.91
C LYS A 158 -2.21 -4.01 20.99
N ARG A 159 -0.96 -3.57 21.06
CA ARG A 159 -0.39 -2.53 20.19
C ARG A 159 0.17 -3.14 18.92
N TYR A 160 -0.04 -2.47 17.81
CA TYR A 160 0.57 -2.79 16.52
C TYR A 160 1.07 -1.50 15.88
N HIS A 161 2.27 -1.55 15.33
CA HIS A 161 2.92 -0.41 14.70
C HIS A 161 2.94 -0.63 13.20
N LEU A 162 2.37 0.29 12.43
CA LEU A 162 2.29 0.19 10.99
C LEU A 162 2.90 1.42 10.33
N ILE A 163 3.72 1.19 9.31
CA ILE A 163 4.31 2.22 8.47
C ILE A 163 3.82 1.99 7.04
N GLY A 164 3.06 2.95 6.51
CA GLY A 164 2.62 3.00 5.12
C GLY A 164 3.52 3.94 4.32
N THR A 165 3.96 3.56 3.13
CA THR A 165 4.88 4.39 2.31
C THR A 165 4.63 4.26 0.81
N HIS A 166 5.18 5.20 0.04
CA HIS A 166 5.35 5.10 -1.41
C HIS A 166 6.73 5.66 -1.77
N LEU A 167 7.66 4.78 -2.15
CA LEU A 167 9.05 5.16 -2.42
C LEU A 167 9.23 5.80 -3.81
N GLN A 168 10.46 6.26 -4.08
CA GLN A 168 10.89 6.78 -5.38
C GLN A 168 10.58 5.80 -6.51
N ALA A 169 9.78 6.24 -7.47
CA ALA A 169 9.44 5.52 -8.67
C ALA A 169 10.60 5.51 -9.67
N THR A 170 10.54 4.54 -10.59
CA THR A 170 11.47 4.46 -11.70
C THR A 170 11.03 5.35 -12.88
N HIS A 171 11.98 6.09 -13.43
CA HIS A 171 11.86 7.12 -14.45
C HIS A 171 13.00 7.00 -15.47
N ASP A 172 12.69 7.10 -16.76
CA ASP A 172 13.60 7.43 -17.87
C ASP A 172 14.94 6.66 -18.00
N GLY A 173 15.14 5.55 -17.28
CA GLY A 173 16.24 4.59 -17.46
C GLY A 173 17.47 4.73 -16.56
N ASP A 174 17.48 5.61 -15.54
CA ASP A 174 18.56 5.67 -14.53
C ASP A 174 18.21 4.85 -13.27
N THR A 175 18.10 3.54 -13.47
CA THR A 175 17.64 2.62 -12.43
C THR A 175 18.56 2.56 -11.21
N GLU A 176 19.85 2.91 -11.37
CA GLU A 176 20.82 2.91 -10.27
C GLU A 176 20.64 4.12 -9.35
N ALA A 177 20.51 5.32 -9.90
CA ALA A 177 20.28 6.53 -9.09
C ALA A 177 18.97 6.41 -8.28
N GLU A 178 17.93 5.86 -8.88
CA GLU A 178 16.65 5.64 -8.21
C GLU A 178 16.75 4.59 -7.10
N HIS A 179 17.48 3.51 -7.33
CA HIS A 179 17.75 2.52 -6.28
C HIS A 179 18.45 3.16 -5.08
N ILE A 180 19.47 3.99 -5.32
CA ILE A 180 20.17 4.74 -4.27
C ILE A 180 19.20 5.63 -3.48
N VAL A 181 18.30 6.34 -4.18
CA VAL A 181 17.27 7.17 -3.53
C VAL A 181 16.32 6.31 -2.69
N ARG A 182 15.83 5.18 -3.23
CA ARG A 182 14.98 4.23 -2.48
C ARG A 182 15.68 3.73 -1.21
N MET A 183 16.96 3.40 -1.28
CA MET A 183 17.73 2.97 -0.10
C MET A 183 17.88 4.10 0.92
N GLY A 184 18.08 5.35 0.48
CA GLY A 184 18.06 6.52 1.36
C GLY A 184 16.72 6.71 2.07
N GLN A 185 15.61 6.57 1.35
CA GLN A 185 14.25 6.65 1.91
C GLN A 185 13.96 5.52 2.91
N LEU A 186 14.39 4.29 2.61
CA LEU A 186 14.27 3.15 3.52
C LEU A 186 15.13 3.34 4.78
N GLN A 187 16.30 3.97 4.66
CA GLN A 187 17.12 4.33 5.81
C GLN A 187 16.39 5.36 6.69
N GLU A 188 15.70 6.34 6.11
CA GLU A 188 14.88 7.29 6.88
C GLU A 188 13.74 6.59 7.65
N ILE A 189 13.11 5.57 7.06
CA ILE A 189 12.12 4.71 7.75
C ILE A 189 12.80 3.95 8.91
N GLN A 190 13.97 3.35 8.67
CA GLN A 190 14.70 2.59 9.67
C GLN A 190 15.13 3.45 10.87
N ASP A 191 15.61 4.67 10.60
CA ASP A 191 16.02 5.65 11.61
C ASP A 191 14.81 6.10 12.44
N PHE A 192 13.67 6.32 11.79
CA PHE A 192 12.41 6.61 12.47
C PHE A 192 12.01 5.48 13.42
N ILE A 193 11.99 4.22 12.96
CA ILE A 193 11.66 3.05 13.80
C ILE A 193 12.55 3.00 15.05
N GLN A 194 13.86 3.25 14.90
CA GLN A 194 14.80 3.26 16.02
C GLN A 194 14.53 4.43 16.99
N SER A 195 14.15 5.60 16.46
CA SER A 195 13.86 6.79 17.25
C SER A 195 12.57 6.67 18.08
N GLU A 196 11.60 5.89 17.60
CA GLU A 196 10.31 5.70 18.28
C GLU A 196 10.41 4.83 19.53
N GLN A 197 11.52 4.10 19.72
CA GLN A 197 11.76 3.24 20.88
C GLN A 197 10.61 2.24 21.12
N ILE A 198 10.07 1.69 20.03
CA ILE A 198 8.97 0.73 20.07
C ILE A 198 9.39 -0.49 20.92
N PRO A 199 8.56 -0.94 21.88
CA PRO A 199 8.86 -2.14 22.65
C PRO A 199 9.11 -3.35 21.74
N THR A 200 10.19 -4.09 21.96
CA THR A 200 10.50 -5.31 21.19
C THR A 200 9.45 -6.40 21.36
N SER A 201 8.57 -6.29 22.35
CA SER A 201 7.39 -7.14 22.57
C SER A 201 6.18 -6.75 21.71
N GLU A 202 6.26 -5.71 20.89
CA GLU A 202 5.20 -5.23 20.01
C GLU A 202 5.64 -5.39 18.54
N PRO A 203 4.74 -5.75 17.62
CA PRO A 203 5.09 -5.97 16.23
C PRO A 203 5.15 -4.66 15.43
N VAL A 204 6.10 -4.59 14.49
CA VAL A 204 6.26 -3.49 13.53
C VAL A 204 6.11 -4.03 12.12
N ILE A 205 5.16 -3.46 11.38
CA ILE A 205 4.81 -3.81 10.00
C ILE A 205 5.11 -2.60 9.11
N ILE A 206 5.75 -2.83 7.98
CA ILE A 206 6.08 -1.80 6.99
C ILE A 206 5.49 -2.24 5.65
N GLY A 207 4.80 -1.37 4.92
CA GLY A 207 4.26 -1.74 3.62
C GLY A 207 3.81 -0.58 2.75
N GLY A 208 3.54 -0.88 1.50
CA GLY A 208 3.25 0.10 0.46
C GLY A 208 3.87 -0.29 -0.87
N ASP A 209 3.83 0.65 -1.80
CA ASP A 209 4.54 0.57 -3.07
C ASP A 209 6.01 0.96 -2.85
N MET A 210 6.89 -0.03 -2.91
CA MET A 210 8.32 0.17 -2.68
C MET A 210 9.07 0.53 -3.96
N ASN A 211 8.44 0.41 -5.14
CA ASN A 211 9.12 0.56 -6.43
C ASN A 211 10.41 -0.28 -6.55
N VAL A 212 10.48 -1.40 -5.84
CA VAL A 212 11.56 -2.40 -5.95
C VAL A 212 10.99 -3.63 -6.64
N GLU A 213 11.49 -3.95 -7.82
CA GLU A 213 11.04 -5.10 -8.61
C GLU A 213 11.40 -6.42 -7.93
N TRP A 214 10.42 -7.30 -7.73
CA TRP A 214 10.66 -8.63 -7.20
C TRP A 214 11.61 -9.44 -8.10
N SER A 215 11.59 -9.26 -9.42
CA SER A 215 12.57 -9.93 -10.29
C SER A 215 14.03 -9.52 -10.03
N LYS A 216 14.27 -8.34 -9.43
CA LYS A 216 15.60 -7.84 -9.06
C LYS A 216 15.98 -8.21 -7.63
N GLN A 217 16.26 -9.50 -7.42
CA GLN A 217 16.53 -10.07 -6.09
C GLN A 217 17.68 -9.41 -5.30
N SER A 218 18.65 -8.77 -5.97
CA SER A 218 19.67 -7.97 -5.29
C SER A 218 19.08 -6.70 -4.66
N GLU A 219 18.23 -5.95 -5.37
CA GLU A 219 17.57 -4.76 -4.82
C GLU A 219 16.59 -5.14 -3.69
N ILE A 220 15.94 -6.31 -3.79
CA ILE A 220 15.12 -6.86 -2.69
C ILE A 220 15.97 -7.16 -1.45
N THR A 221 17.16 -7.74 -1.65
CA THR A 221 18.09 -8.02 -0.54
C THR A 221 18.52 -6.73 0.14
N ASP A 222 18.94 -5.73 -0.64
CA ASP A 222 19.32 -4.40 -0.13
C ASP A 222 18.16 -3.76 0.66
N MET A 223 16.94 -3.79 0.10
CA MET A 223 15.74 -3.25 0.76
C MET A 223 15.51 -3.90 2.12
N LEU A 224 15.53 -5.24 2.18
CA LEU A 224 15.28 -5.99 3.42
C LEU A 224 16.39 -5.78 4.46
N GLU A 225 17.64 -5.62 4.02
CA GLU A 225 18.78 -5.33 4.89
C GLU A 225 18.68 -3.92 5.49
N VAL A 226 18.42 -2.89 4.67
CA VAL A 226 18.32 -1.49 5.12
C VAL A 226 17.19 -1.30 6.13
N VAL A 227 15.98 -1.80 5.82
CA VAL A 227 14.81 -1.67 6.71
C VAL A 227 14.68 -2.82 7.72
N ARG A 228 15.72 -3.66 7.82
CA ARG A 228 15.88 -4.78 8.76
C ARG A 228 14.61 -5.64 8.89
N SER A 229 14.04 -5.98 7.74
CA SER A 229 12.73 -6.63 7.69
C SER A 229 12.78 -7.98 7.02
N ARG A 230 11.69 -8.74 7.19
CA ARG A 230 11.52 -10.08 6.64
C ARG A 230 10.31 -10.11 5.71
N LEU A 231 10.38 -11.01 4.75
CA LEU A 231 9.37 -11.27 3.74
C LEU A 231 9.32 -12.76 3.45
N ILE A 232 8.11 -13.30 3.30
CA ILE A 232 7.87 -14.60 2.69
C ILE A 232 6.95 -14.34 1.51
N PHE A 233 7.46 -14.56 0.30
CA PHE A 233 6.72 -14.34 -0.93
C PHE A 233 7.05 -15.42 -1.94
N ASN A 234 6.03 -16.14 -2.40
CA ASN A 234 6.13 -17.05 -3.51
C ASN A 234 5.71 -16.31 -4.78
N THR A 235 6.56 -16.31 -5.81
CA THR A 235 6.29 -15.61 -7.07
C THR A 235 4.94 -16.07 -7.65
N PRO A 236 3.94 -15.18 -7.79
CA PRO A 236 2.65 -15.52 -8.36
C PRO A 236 2.74 -15.53 -9.90
N GLU A 237 1.70 -16.08 -10.55
CA GLU A 237 1.55 -15.95 -12.01
C GLU A 237 1.36 -14.48 -12.42
N VAL A 238 0.62 -13.71 -11.61
CA VAL A 238 0.34 -12.28 -11.84
C VAL A 238 0.93 -11.49 -10.69
N GLY A 239 1.92 -10.65 -10.96
CA GLY A 239 2.53 -9.77 -9.95
C GLY A 239 1.63 -8.58 -9.59
N SER A 240 2.03 -7.77 -8.62
CA SER A 240 1.26 -6.58 -8.25
C SER A 240 1.19 -5.51 -9.34
N TYR A 241 2.16 -5.47 -10.26
CA TYR A 241 2.20 -4.55 -11.40
C TYR A 241 2.37 -5.34 -12.72
N SER A 242 1.30 -5.45 -13.51
CA SER A 242 1.28 -6.40 -14.62
C SER A 242 0.67 -5.83 -15.91
N ALA A 243 1.50 -5.28 -16.80
CA ALA A 243 1.08 -4.88 -18.13
C ALA A 243 0.55 -6.07 -18.96
N LYS A 244 0.99 -7.29 -18.66
CA LYS A 244 0.51 -8.50 -19.34
C LYS A 244 -0.97 -8.79 -19.02
N HIS A 245 -1.37 -8.68 -17.75
CA HIS A 245 -2.66 -9.16 -17.25
C HIS A 245 -3.65 -8.04 -16.88
N ASN A 246 -3.17 -6.86 -16.51
CA ASN A 246 -3.96 -5.68 -16.18
C ASN A 246 -4.01 -4.73 -17.39
N TRP A 247 -5.20 -4.50 -17.96
CA TRP A 247 -5.35 -3.61 -19.12
C TRP A 247 -5.05 -2.15 -18.82
N PHE A 248 -5.16 -1.74 -17.56
CA PHE A 248 -4.76 -0.41 -17.14
C PHE A 248 -3.24 -0.26 -17.19
N THR A 249 -2.51 -1.17 -16.53
CA THR A 249 -1.05 -1.21 -16.58
C THR A 249 -0.56 -1.35 -18.02
N LYS A 250 -1.26 -2.11 -18.86
CA LYS A 250 -0.99 -2.24 -20.30
C LYS A 250 -1.15 -0.93 -21.05
N ALA A 251 -2.16 -0.14 -20.70
CA ALA A 251 -2.35 1.17 -21.30
C ALA A 251 -1.21 2.11 -20.93
N ASN A 252 -0.78 2.09 -19.67
CA ASN A 252 0.41 2.83 -19.23
C ASN A 252 1.65 2.36 -20.01
N ALA A 253 1.89 1.05 -20.10
CA ALA A 253 2.98 0.45 -20.90
C ALA A 253 2.98 0.89 -22.36
N TYR A 254 1.82 0.93 -22.97
CA TYR A 254 1.65 1.30 -24.37
C TYR A 254 1.90 2.79 -24.63
N TYR A 255 1.48 3.68 -23.73
CA TYR A 255 1.63 5.12 -23.92
C TYR A 255 3.00 5.66 -23.49
N PHE A 256 3.72 4.93 -22.64
CA PHE A 256 5.06 5.28 -22.17
C PHE A 256 6.16 4.34 -22.69
N ASP A 257 5.88 3.60 -23.76
CA ASP A 257 6.84 2.78 -24.52
C ASP A 257 7.67 1.79 -23.68
N TYR A 258 7.07 1.15 -22.67
CA TYR A 258 7.68 0.03 -21.94
C TYR A 258 6.99 -1.31 -22.25
N SER A 259 7.56 -2.41 -21.76
CA SER A 259 7.16 -3.77 -22.16
C SER A 259 5.69 -4.06 -21.89
N LEU A 260 4.92 -4.38 -22.95
CA LEU A 260 3.52 -4.84 -22.84
C LEU A 260 3.41 -6.23 -22.18
N GLU A 261 4.52 -6.96 -22.04
CA GLU A 261 4.60 -8.24 -21.33
C GLU A 261 5.18 -8.07 -19.91
N TYR A 262 5.37 -6.84 -19.43
CA TYR A 262 5.83 -6.58 -18.07
C TYR A 262 4.90 -7.22 -17.04
N ASN A 263 5.48 -7.91 -16.06
CA ASN A 263 4.77 -8.57 -14.97
C ASN A 263 5.71 -8.75 -13.78
N ASP A 264 5.57 -7.90 -12.77
CA ASP A 264 6.40 -7.94 -11.57
C ASP A 264 5.60 -7.53 -10.32
N THR A 265 6.22 -7.61 -9.15
CA THR A 265 5.66 -7.12 -7.88
C THR A 265 6.52 -5.96 -7.39
N LEU A 266 5.85 -4.85 -7.07
CA LEU A 266 6.43 -3.61 -6.55
C LEU A 266 5.90 -3.28 -5.13
N ASP A 267 4.79 -3.91 -4.75
CA ASP A 267 4.08 -3.67 -3.51
C ASP A 267 4.43 -4.73 -2.48
N TYR A 268 4.69 -4.30 -1.23
CA TYR A 268 5.13 -5.20 -0.17
C TYR A 268 4.42 -4.94 1.15
N VAL A 269 4.29 -6.00 1.95
CA VAL A 269 4.00 -5.93 3.40
C VAL A 269 5.04 -6.78 4.11
N LEU A 270 5.89 -6.11 4.89
CA LEU A 270 7.06 -6.63 5.57
C LEU A 270 6.84 -6.60 7.09
N TRP A 271 7.59 -7.41 7.84
CA TRP A 271 7.66 -7.27 9.30
C TRP A 271 9.11 -7.10 9.77
N HIS A 272 9.30 -6.22 10.74
CA HIS A 272 10.62 -5.87 11.24
C HIS A 272 11.25 -7.03 12.03
N ALA A 273 12.54 -7.31 11.82
CA ALA A 273 13.22 -8.48 12.37
C ALA A 273 13.54 -8.38 13.88
N ASP A 274 13.68 -7.16 14.41
CA ASP A 274 14.05 -6.94 15.83
C ASP A 274 12.86 -6.74 16.78
N HIS A 275 11.64 -6.73 16.24
CA HIS A 275 10.40 -6.54 16.99
C HIS A 275 9.66 -7.87 17.15
N LYS A 276 8.45 -7.86 17.74
CA LYS A 276 7.71 -9.11 17.98
C LYS A 276 7.53 -9.87 16.67
N GLN A 277 8.04 -11.10 16.63
CA GLN A 277 7.98 -11.94 15.43
C GLN A 277 6.62 -12.66 15.35
N PRO A 278 6.11 -12.86 14.12
CA PRO A 278 4.93 -13.68 13.90
C PRO A 278 5.21 -15.13 14.28
N THR A 279 4.19 -15.79 14.83
CA THR A 279 4.19 -17.20 15.24
C THR A 279 3.72 -18.14 14.13
N ASN A 280 3.02 -17.60 13.13
CA ASN A 280 2.65 -18.31 11.92
C ASN A 280 3.73 -18.18 10.82
N THR A 281 3.43 -18.69 9.62
CA THR A 281 4.20 -18.43 8.39
C THR A 281 3.45 -17.39 7.57
N PRO A 282 3.72 -16.08 7.76
CA PRO A 282 2.95 -15.01 7.15
C PRO A 282 3.36 -14.77 5.70
N GLU A 283 2.87 -15.63 4.79
CA GLU A 283 3.07 -15.45 3.35
C GLU A 283 2.32 -14.20 2.84
N MET A 284 3.03 -13.38 2.07
CA MET A 284 2.45 -12.28 1.31
C MET A 284 1.75 -12.81 0.05
N LEU A 285 0.54 -12.34 -0.20
CA LEU A 285 -0.24 -12.75 -1.35
C LEU A 285 -0.71 -11.54 -2.14
N VAL A 286 -0.55 -11.58 -3.48
CA VAL A 286 -1.20 -10.63 -4.38
C VAL A 286 -2.71 -10.94 -4.40
N ARG A 287 -3.53 -9.89 -4.35
CA ARG A 287 -5.00 -9.95 -4.34
C ARG A 287 -5.51 -9.25 -5.59
N TYR A 288 -6.57 -9.78 -6.19
CA TYR A 288 -7.12 -9.25 -7.46
C TYR A 288 -8.56 -8.77 -7.27
N PRO A 289 -8.80 -7.71 -6.47
CA PRO A 289 -10.13 -7.15 -6.34
C PRO A 289 -10.59 -6.57 -7.67
N LYS A 290 -11.82 -6.92 -8.06
CA LYS A 290 -12.45 -6.46 -9.30
C LYS A 290 -13.87 -6.01 -9.03
N THR A 291 -14.38 -5.14 -9.89
CA THR A 291 -15.80 -4.80 -9.90
C THR A 291 -16.61 -5.97 -10.46
N GLU A 292 -17.83 -6.18 -9.94
CA GLU A 292 -18.71 -7.25 -10.44
C GLU A 292 -19.12 -7.03 -11.91
N ARG A 293 -19.12 -5.77 -12.36
CA ARG A 293 -19.46 -5.37 -13.72
C ARG A 293 -18.35 -4.52 -14.31
N ASP A 294 -18.09 -4.73 -15.58
CA ASP A 294 -17.19 -3.89 -16.35
C ASP A 294 -17.75 -2.46 -16.46
N PHE A 295 -16.84 -1.50 -16.58
CA PHE A 295 -17.14 -0.10 -16.81
C PHE A 295 -16.23 0.45 -17.91
N TYR A 296 -16.69 1.52 -18.54
CA TYR A 296 -16.13 1.98 -19.81
C TYR A 296 -14.98 2.97 -19.61
N TRP A 297 -13.82 2.64 -20.16
CA TRP A 297 -12.65 3.50 -20.26
C TRP A 297 -12.40 3.90 -21.70
N ARG A 298 -12.47 5.21 -21.95
CA ARG A 298 -12.33 5.75 -23.31
C ARG A 298 -10.97 5.42 -23.93
N TYR A 299 -9.89 5.50 -23.15
CA TYR A 299 -8.53 5.25 -23.63
C TYR A 299 -8.28 3.77 -23.97
N LEU A 300 -9.05 2.84 -23.40
CA LEU A 300 -8.95 1.43 -23.78
C LEU A 300 -9.62 1.13 -25.12
N ARG A 301 -10.65 1.89 -25.53
CA ARG A 301 -11.39 1.57 -26.76
C ARG A 301 -10.56 1.85 -28.01
N GLY A 302 -10.25 0.82 -28.78
CA GLY A 302 -9.54 0.99 -30.05
C GLY A 302 -8.76 -0.23 -30.49
N ASN A 303 -7.97 -0.06 -31.56
CA ASN A 303 -7.03 -1.09 -32.01
C ASN A 303 -5.71 -0.93 -31.25
N TRP A 304 -5.26 -2.02 -30.65
CA TRP A 304 -4.00 -2.17 -29.94
C TRP A 304 -3.06 -3.05 -30.75
N ASN A 305 -1.81 -2.62 -30.88
CA ASN A 305 -0.75 -3.44 -31.45
C ASN A 305 -0.07 -4.19 -30.30
N LEU A 306 -0.52 -5.42 -30.04
CA LEU A 306 0.02 -6.26 -28.98
C LEU A 306 1.11 -7.20 -29.53
N PRO A 307 1.97 -7.78 -28.67
CA PRO A 307 2.96 -8.77 -29.10
C PRO A 307 2.33 -10.01 -29.76
N SER A 308 1.09 -10.35 -29.40
CA SER A 308 0.30 -11.44 -30.00
C SER A 308 -0.40 -11.06 -31.32
N GLY A 309 -0.30 -9.80 -31.74
CA GLY A 309 -0.95 -9.27 -32.94
C GLY A 309 -1.90 -8.11 -32.66
N ARG A 310 -2.55 -7.61 -33.72
CA ARG A 310 -3.52 -6.52 -33.61
C ARG A 310 -4.80 -7.01 -32.93
N TYR A 311 -5.21 -6.32 -31.87
CA TYR A 311 -6.41 -6.63 -31.09
C TYR A 311 -7.32 -5.40 -31.00
N TYR A 312 -8.63 -5.57 -31.09
CA TYR A 312 -9.57 -4.49 -30.83
C TYR A 312 -10.16 -4.64 -29.43
N HIS A 313 -10.00 -3.63 -28.59
CA HIS A 313 -10.58 -3.54 -27.25
C HIS A 313 -11.82 -2.63 -27.30
N ASP A 314 -12.93 -3.06 -26.70
CA ASP A 314 -14.22 -2.35 -26.75
C ASP A 314 -14.34 -1.20 -25.75
N GLY A 315 -13.44 -1.17 -24.77
CA GLY A 315 -13.30 -0.13 -23.76
C GLY A 315 -13.82 -0.55 -22.38
N TYR A 316 -14.44 -1.72 -22.23
CA TYR A 316 -14.97 -2.17 -20.95
C TYR A 316 -13.93 -3.00 -20.18
N TYR A 317 -13.73 -2.66 -18.91
CA TYR A 317 -12.82 -3.36 -18.00
C TYR A 317 -13.29 -3.26 -16.54
N ASN A 318 -12.71 -4.03 -15.61
CA ASN A 318 -13.25 -4.18 -14.25
C ASN A 318 -12.22 -4.06 -13.11
N GLU A 319 -11.10 -3.41 -13.36
CA GLU A 319 -10.07 -3.19 -12.33
C GLU A 319 -10.06 -1.72 -11.88
N LEU A 320 -9.55 -1.46 -10.68
CA LEU A 320 -9.66 -0.14 -10.03
C LEU A 320 -8.35 0.65 -10.02
N SER A 321 -7.24 -0.01 -10.29
CA SER A 321 -5.88 0.52 -10.26
C SER A 321 -5.02 -0.29 -11.24
N ASP A 322 -3.91 0.28 -11.69
CA ASP A 322 -2.85 -0.42 -12.42
C ASP A 322 -1.97 -1.27 -11.49
N HIS A 323 -2.13 -1.11 -10.17
CA HIS A 323 -1.60 -2.03 -9.17
C HIS A 323 -2.67 -2.97 -8.62
N TYR A 324 -2.28 -4.20 -8.33
CA TYR A 324 -3.02 -5.13 -7.49
C TYR A 324 -2.52 -5.04 -6.04
N PRO A 325 -3.41 -5.01 -5.03
CA PRO A 325 -2.99 -4.98 -3.65
C PRO A 325 -2.26 -6.27 -3.24
N VAL A 326 -1.36 -6.15 -2.28
CA VAL A 326 -0.77 -7.29 -1.56
C VAL A 326 -1.29 -7.34 -0.14
N GLN A 327 -1.41 -8.54 0.41
CA GLN A 327 -1.90 -8.74 1.78
C GLN A 327 -1.10 -9.82 2.51
N VAL A 328 -0.85 -9.56 3.79
CA VAL A 328 -0.28 -10.55 4.72
C VAL A 328 -1.22 -10.72 5.92
N ASN A 329 -1.42 -11.96 6.34
CA ASN A 329 -2.17 -12.31 7.54
C ASN A 329 -1.19 -12.81 8.61
N PHE A 330 -0.96 -12.00 9.64
CA PHE A 330 -0.04 -12.30 10.74
C PHE A 330 -0.76 -12.91 11.93
N GLU A 331 -0.06 -13.75 12.70
CA GLU A 331 -0.43 -14.19 14.05
C GLU A 331 0.75 -13.93 15.01
N PHE A 332 0.53 -13.27 16.16
CA PHE A 332 1.58 -12.78 17.07
C PHE A 332 1.42 -13.21 18.52
#